data_AF-A0A9P4VR01-F1
#
_entry.id   AF-A0A9P4VR01-F1
#
_cell.length_a   1.000
_cell.length_b   1.000
_cell.length_c   1.000
_cell.angle_alpha   90.00
_cell.angle_beta   90.00
_cell.angle_gamma   90.00
#
_symmetry.space_group_name_H-M   'P 1'
#
loop_
_entity.id
_entity.type
_entity.pdbx_description
1 polymer ?
#
loop_
_entity_poly.entity_id
_entity_poly.type
_entity_poly.pdbx_seq_one_letter_code
_entity_poly.pdbx_strand_id
1 'polypeptide(L)'
;MTDLLNVLPDFGTSPFAHLLPSLDKSLVTVSDILTLDVVDVAKRAQLPSAEVQKLAHAILAELHSQYEPTRSDHASDNIASVGAVAPSLYKLGLNDAWDTISTLDDQLDTVLGGGISPGYVVEITGER
;
A
#
# COMPACT_ATOMS: atom_id res chain seq x y z
N MET A 1 9.16 -16.78 -9.38
CA MET A 1 7.70 -16.62 -9.32
C MET A 1 7.41 -15.45 -8.40
N THR A 2 7.35 -14.25 -8.96
CA THR A 2 6.84 -13.04 -8.34
C THR A 2 5.36 -13.29 -8.07
N ASP A 3 4.97 -13.15 -6.82
CA ASP A 3 3.59 -13.19 -6.33
C ASP A 3 2.77 -11.95 -6.75
N LEU A 4 3.34 -11.05 -7.57
CA LEU A 4 2.72 -9.81 -8.00
C LEU A 4 1.30 -9.96 -8.54
N LEU A 5 1.07 -10.91 -9.47
CA LEU A 5 -0.27 -11.13 -10.03
C LEU A 5 -1.21 -11.87 -9.07
N ASN A 6 -0.68 -12.49 -8.01
CA ASN A 6 -1.50 -13.07 -6.96
C ASN A 6 -1.97 -12.01 -5.97
N VAL A 7 -1.11 -11.03 -5.67
CA VAL A 7 -1.42 -9.91 -4.74
C VAL A 7 -2.26 -8.84 -5.44
N LEU A 8 -1.94 -8.52 -6.70
CA LEU A 8 -2.60 -7.51 -7.51
C LEU A 8 -2.99 -8.10 -8.89
N PRO A 9 -4.17 -8.74 -9.01
CA PRO A 9 -4.58 -9.41 -10.25
C PRO A 9 -4.79 -8.45 -11.43
N ASP A 10 -5.23 -7.22 -11.16
CA ASP A 10 -5.51 -6.20 -12.18
C ASP A 10 -4.32 -5.27 -12.47
N PHE A 11 -3.14 -5.58 -11.93
CA PHE A 11 -1.97 -4.72 -12.05
C PHE A 11 -1.49 -4.58 -13.50
N GLY A 12 -1.34 -3.34 -13.96
CA GLY A 12 -0.77 -3.01 -15.26
C GLY A 12 0.72 -3.36 -15.35
N THR A 13 1.03 -4.61 -15.72
CA THR A 13 2.42 -5.10 -15.81
C THR A 13 3.20 -4.59 -17.03
N SER A 14 2.53 -4.05 -18.05
CA SER A 14 3.16 -3.60 -19.31
C SER A 14 4.40 -2.70 -19.14
N PRO A 15 4.38 -1.62 -18.33
CA PRO A 15 5.55 -0.76 -18.12
C PRO A 15 6.71 -1.43 -17.37
N PHE A 16 6.46 -2.56 -16.68
CA PHE A 16 7.45 -3.25 -15.84
C PHE A 16 7.78 -4.66 -16.36
N ALA A 17 7.27 -5.03 -17.54
CA ALA A 17 7.38 -6.38 -18.09
C ALA A 17 8.84 -6.84 -18.28
N HIS A 18 9.77 -5.92 -18.51
CA HIS A 18 11.20 -6.20 -18.61
C HIS A 18 11.87 -6.52 -17.26
N LEU A 19 11.24 -6.13 -16.15
CA LEU A 19 11.77 -6.37 -14.80
C LEU A 19 11.32 -7.73 -14.25
N LEU A 20 10.12 -8.18 -14.63
CA LEU A 20 9.48 -9.39 -14.08
C LEU A 20 10.37 -10.65 -14.18
N PRO A 21 11.01 -10.97 -15.33
CA PRO A 21 11.86 -12.17 -15.42
C PRO A 21 13.04 -12.17 -14.45
N SER A 22 13.63 -11.00 -14.20
CA SER A 22 14.77 -10.86 -13.28
C SER A 22 14.34 -10.95 -11.81
N LEU A 23 13.18 -10.35 -11.47
CA LEU A 23 12.56 -10.47 -10.15
C LEU A 23 12.15 -11.92 -9.88
N ASP A 24 11.58 -12.59 -10.89
CA ASP A 24 11.19 -13.99 -10.84
C ASP A 24 12.35 -14.93 -10.53
N LYS A 25 13.47 -14.73 -11.24
CA LYS A 25 14.68 -15.53 -11.09
C LYS A 25 15.36 -15.32 -9.74
N SER A 26 15.28 -14.11 -9.20
CA SER A 26 15.83 -13.76 -7.88
C SER A 26 14.86 -14.01 -6.71
N LEU A 27 13.69 -14.61 -7.00
CA LEU A 27 12.65 -14.92 -6.02
C LEU A 27 12.23 -13.70 -5.20
N VAL A 28 12.17 -12.53 -5.84
CA VAL A 28 11.69 -11.29 -5.22
C VAL A 28 10.18 -11.30 -5.17
N THR A 29 9.65 -11.13 -3.96
CA THR A 29 8.21 -11.02 -3.70
C THR A 29 7.76 -9.56 -3.65
N VAL A 30 6.45 -9.31 -3.71
CA VAL A 30 5.86 -7.99 -3.49
C VAL A 30 6.21 -7.48 -2.09
N SER A 31 6.18 -8.37 -1.10
CA SER A 31 6.62 -8.06 0.27
C SER A 31 8.05 -7.53 0.27
N ASP A 32 8.99 -8.24 -0.36
CA ASP A 32 10.39 -7.79 -0.45
C ASP A 32 10.53 -6.40 -1.09
N ILE A 33 9.74 -6.10 -2.12
CA ILE A 33 9.77 -4.82 -2.83
C ILE A 33 9.28 -3.67 -1.94
N LEU A 34 8.30 -3.93 -1.08
CA LEU A 34 7.68 -2.92 -0.22
C LEU A 34 8.40 -2.73 1.11
N THR A 35 9.09 -3.76 1.63
CA THR A 35 9.61 -3.77 3.00
C THR A 35 11.13 -3.66 3.08
N LEU A 36 11.87 -4.14 2.08
CA LEU A 36 13.33 -4.06 2.05
C LEU A 36 13.83 -2.76 1.39
N ASP A 37 15.11 -2.45 1.59
CA ASP A 37 15.76 -1.36 0.87
C ASP A 37 15.74 -1.65 -0.64
N VAL A 38 15.23 -0.69 -1.41
CA VAL A 38 15.18 -0.70 -2.87
C VAL A 38 16.53 -1.03 -3.49
N VAL A 39 17.63 -0.54 -2.90
CA VAL A 39 18.99 -0.80 -3.39
C VAL A 39 19.38 -2.27 -3.24
N ASP A 40 18.97 -2.91 -2.17
CA ASP A 40 19.29 -4.31 -1.91
C ASP A 40 18.44 -5.25 -2.78
N VAL A 41 17.16 -4.93 -2.96
CA VAL A 41 16.28 -5.61 -3.92
C VAL A 41 16.83 -5.48 -5.34
N ALA A 42 17.26 -4.28 -5.74
CA ALA A 42 17.83 -4.01 -7.05
C ALA A 42 19.13 -4.79 -7.30
N LYS A 43 20.04 -4.84 -6.31
CA LYS A 43 21.25 -5.67 -6.39
C LYS A 43 20.91 -7.16 -6.51
N ARG A 44 19.97 -7.65 -5.70
CA ARG A 44 19.55 -9.05 -5.70
C ARG A 44 18.95 -9.46 -7.05
N ALA A 45 18.15 -8.59 -7.65
CA ALA A 45 17.52 -8.82 -8.96
C ALA A 45 18.40 -8.43 -10.16
N GLN A 46 19.57 -7.82 -9.93
CA GLN A 46 20.43 -7.27 -10.98
C GLN A 46 19.69 -6.25 -11.88
N LEU A 47 18.90 -5.38 -11.25
CA LEU A 47 18.09 -4.34 -11.91
C LEU A 47 18.56 -2.93 -11.48
N PRO A 48 18.27 -1.89 -12.27
CA PRO A 48 18.48 -0.50 -11.84
C PRO A 48 17.57 -0.15 -10.66
N SER A 49 18.12 0.45 -9.59
CA SER A 49 17.35 0.83 -8.40
C SER A 49 16.20 1.78 -8.70
N ALA A 50 16.37 2.70 -9.65
CA ALA A 50 15.33 3.63 -10.07
C ALA A 50 14.10 2.92 -10.66
N GLU A 51 14.28 1.81 -11.36
CA GLU A 51 13.18 1.03 -11.95
C GLU A 51 12.44 0.23 -10.88
N VAL A 52 13.18 -0.36 -9.93
CA VAL A 52 12.59 -1.03 -8.76
C VAL A 52 11.81 -0.03 -7.90
N GLN A 53 12.33 1.19 -7.73
CA GLN A 53 11.64 2.25 -7.01
C GLN A 53 10.32 2.64 -7.68
N LYS A 54 10.30 2.80 -9.01
CA LYS A 54 9.06 3.09 -9.75
C LYS A 54 8.04 1.96 -9.60
N LEU A 55 8.50 0.71 -9.66
CA LEU A 55 7.65 -0.46 -9.44
C LEU A 55 7.04 -0.44 -8.03
N ALA A 56 7.84 -0.17 -6.99
CA ALA A 56 7.35 -0.08 -5.61
C ALA A 56 6.27 0.99 -5.45
N HIS A 57 6.47 2.18 -6.03
CA HIS A 57 5.46 3.24 -6.01
C HIS A 57 4.19 2.86 -6.78
N ALA A 58 4.32 2.20 -7.92
CA ALA A 58 3.16 1.76 -8.71
C ALA A 58 2.34 0.70 -7.96
N ILE A 59 3.01 -0.26 -7.32
CA ILE A 59 2.37 -1.28 -6.47
C ILE A 59 1.64 -0.60 -5.30
N LEU A 60 2.29 0.33 -4.61
CA LEU A 60 1.69 1.03 -3.47
C LEU A 60 0.50 1.90 -3.88
N ALA A 61 0.59 2.59 -5.02
CA ALA A 61 -0.52 3.37 -5.56
C ALA A 61 -1.72 2.49 -5.93
N GLU A 62 -1.47 1.33 -6.57
CA GLU A 62 -2.54 0.39 -6.91
C GLU A 62 -3.18 -0.19 -5.65
N LEU A 63 -2.38 -0.57 -4.64
CA LEU A 63 -2.88 -1.03 -3.35
C LEU A 63 -3.78 0.02 -2.70
N HIS A 64 -3.39 1.30 -2.69
CA HIS A 64 -4.21 2.37 -2.16
C HIS A 64 -5.49 2.60 -2.99
N SER A 65 -5.41 2.48 -4.32
CA SER A 65 -6.58 2.64 -5.21
C SER A 65 -7.67 1.61 -4.95
N GLN A 66 -7.32 0.38 -4.53
CA GLN A 66 -8.30 -0.65 -4.19
C GLN A 66 -9.13 -0.31 -2.95
N TYR A 67 -8.61 0.58 -2.09
CA TYR A 67 -9.30 1.06 -0.89
C TYR A 67 -9.84 2.48 -1.03
N GLU A 68 -9.60 3.15 -2.17
CA GLU A 68 -10.18 4.47 -2.37
C GLU A 68 -11.69 4.33 -2.55
N PRO A 69 -12.52 4.93 -1.68
CA PRO A 69 -13.95 4.96 -1.88
C PRO A 69 -14.22 5.57 -3.25
N THR A 70 -14.97 4.87 -4.10
CA THR A 70 -15.47 5.43 -5.35
C THR A 70 -16.14 6.77 -5.06
N ARG A 71 -15.45 7.86 -5.41
CA ARG A 71 -15.98 9.21 -5.40
C ARG A 71 -17.08 9.24 -6.44
N SER A 72 -18.30 8.94 -6.03
CA SER A 72 -19.47 9.27 -6.83
C SER A 72 -19.54 10.79 -6.88
N ASP A 73 -19.12 11.35 -8.02
CA ASP A 73 -19.15 12.76 -8.32
C ASP A 73 -20.61 13.24 -8.47
N HIS A 74 -21.29 13.42 -7.35
CA HIS A 74 -22.55 14.15 -7.27
C HIS A 74 -22.56 15.04 -6.02
N ALA A 75 -21.83 16.15 -6.04
CA ALA A 75 -22.20 17.32 -5.24
C ALA A 75 -21.52 18.60 -5.77
N SER A 76 -22.37 19.51 -6.26
CA SER A 76 -22.08 20.90 -6.55
C SER A 76 -21.49 21.61 -5.32
N ASP A 77 -20.57 22.53 -5.60
CA ASP A 77 -20.32 23.84 -4.96
C ASP A 77 -20.15 23.98 -3.44
N ASN A 78 -18.97 24.55 -3.10
CA ASN A 78 -18.64 25.46 -1.99
C ASN A 78 -18.75 24.85 -0.55
N ILE A 79 -17.79 25.02 0.38
CA ILE A 79 -17.13 26.24 0.88
C ILE A 79 -15.79 25.83 1.53
N ALA A 80 -14.82 26.74 1.50
CA ALA A 80 -13.48 26.66 2.07
C ALA A 80 -13.38 26.17 3.53
N SER A 81 -12.35 25.39 3.86
CA SER A 81 -11.60 25.57 5.12
C SER A 81 -10.18 25.01 5.02
N VAL A 82 -9.29 25.71 5.70
CA VAL A 82 -7.84 25.62 5.72
C VAL A 82 -7.39 24.58 6.74
N GLY A 83 -6.41 23.74 6.38
CA GLY A 83 -5.47 23.15 7.32
C GLY A 83 -5.93 21.91 8.11
N ALA A 84 -5.86 20.74 7.48
CA ALA A 84 -5.36 19.49 8.04
C ALA A 84 -5.38 18.44 6.93
N VAL A 85 -4.22 17.96 6.50
CA VAL A 85 -4.09 16.84 5.54
C VAL A 85 -4.34 15.51 6.26
N ALA A 86 -5.53 15.36 6.85
CA ALA A 86 -6.05 14.04 7.16
C ALA A 86 -6.77 13.55 5.89
N PRO A 87 -6.43 12.38 5.33
CA PRO A 87 -7.27 11.78 4.31
C PRO A 87 -8.67 11.69 4.89
N SER A 88 -9.62 12.28 4.18
CA SER A 88 -10.99 12.50 4.60
C SER A 88 -11.75 11.18 4.83
N LEU A 89 -11.53 10.51 5.96
CA LEU A 89 -12.32 9.37 6.45
C LEU A 89 -13.80 9.76 6.64
N TYR A 90 -14.09 11.06 6.81
CA TYR A 90 -15.45 11.61 6.90
C TYR A 90 -16.32 11.41 5.63
N LYS A 91 -15.73 10.99 4.50
CA LYS A 91 -16.42 10.87 3.21
C LYS A 91 -16.75 9.42 2.81
N LEU A 92 -16.48 8.45 3.68
CA LEU A 92 -16.87 7.04 3.50
C LEU A 92 -18.29 6.72 3.98
N GLY A 93 -19.02 7.69 4.55
CA GLY A 93 -20.29 7.40 5.24
C GLY A 93 -20.14 6.56 6.51
N LEU A 94 -18.89 6.37 6.98
CA LEU A 94 -18.55 5.86 8.30
C LEU A 94 -18.82 6.97 9.33
N ASN A 95 -20.07 7.37 9.44
CA ASN A 95 -20.51 8.05 10.65
C ASN A 95 -20.54 6.96 11.74
N ASP A 96 -19.48 6.92 12.54
CA ASP A 96 -19.44 6.33 13.89
C ASP A 96 -19.19 4.81 14.07
N ALA A 97 -18.44 4.13 13.18
CA ALA A 97 -17.95 2.79 13.54
C ALA A 97 -16.68 2.38 12.77
N TRP A 98 -15.59 2.16 13.53
CA TRP A 98 -14.27 1.64 13.14
C TRP A 98 -13.25 2.67 12.58
N ASP A 99 -12.76 3.54 13.47
CA ASP A 99 -11.54 4.35 13.22
C ASP A 99 -10.29 3.47 13.01
N THR A 100 -10.29 2.26 13.57
CA THR A 100 -9.19 1.30 13.55
C THR A 100 -9.72 -0.15 13.59
N ILE A 101 -8.92 -1.09 13.09
CA ILE A 101 -9.13 -2.53 13.24
C ILE A 101 -8.36 -2.98 14.48
N SER A 102 -9.07 -3.41 15.53
CA SER A 102 -8.46 -3.92 16.77
C SER A 102 -7.64 -5.18 16.49
N THR A 103 -6.49 -5.31 17.16
CA THR A 103 -5.64 -6.49 17.12
C THR A 103 -6.04 -7.56 18.14
N LEU A 104 -7.15 -7.36 18.87
CA LEU A 104 -7.60 -8.17 20.00
C LEU A 104 -6.57 -8.26 21.15
N ASP A 105 -5.68 -7.28 21.24
CA ASP A 105 -4.73 -7.09 22.34
C ASP A 105 -4.78 -5.62 22.76
N ASP A 106 -5.31 -5.36 23.96
CA ASP A 106 -5.55 -4.00 24.46
C ASP A 106 -4.25 -3.18 24.56
N GLN A 107 -3.12 -3.82 24.86
CA GLN A 107 -1.84 -3.12 24.96
C GLN A 107 -1.34 -2.73 23.59
N LEU A 108 -1.42 -3.65 22.62
CA LEU A 108 -0.97 -3.41 21.26
C LEU A 108 -1.86 -2.37 20.56
N ASP A 109 -3.18 -2.45 20.74
CA ASP A 109 -4.12 -1.43 20.25
C ASP A 109 -3.80 -0.06 20.86
N THR A 110 -3.51 0.01 22.16
CA THR A 110 -3.13 1.29 22.81
C THR A 110 -1.88 1.89 22.17
N VAL A 111 -0.86 1.08 21.89
CA VAL A 111 0.39 1.56 21.26
C VAL A 111 0.17 1.99 19.81
N LEU A 112 -0.74 1.33 19.09
CA LEU A 112 -1.14 1.69 17.73
C LEU A 112 -2.14 2.86 17.66
N GLY A 113 -2.56 3.42 18.79
CA GLY A 113 -3.53 4.52 18.81
C GLY A 113 -4.98 4.08 18.59
N GLY A 114 -5.31 2.85 18.98
CA GLY A 114 -6.63 2.22 18.88
C GLY A 114 -6.68 0.99 17.99
N GLY A 115 -5.59 0.66 17.28
CA GLY A 115 -5.49 -0.49 16.37
C GLY A 115 -4.96 -0.12 14.98
N ILE A 116 -5.19 -0.95 13.97
CA ILE A 116 -4.69 -0.74 12.60
C ILE A 116 -5.58 0.24 11.85
N SER A 117 -5.03 1.37 11.42
CA SER A 117 -5.78 2.39 10.67
C SER A 117 -6.07 1.96 9.22
N PRO A 118 -7.32 2.12 8.73
CA PRO A 118 -7.65 1.91 7.32
C PRO A 118 -6.89 2.90 6.40
N GLY A 119 -6.66 2.48 5.14
CA GLY A 119 -6.00 3.31 4.13
C GLY A 119 -4.48 3.38 4.24
N TYR A 120 -3.88 2.60 5.14
CA TYR A 120 -2.44 2.43 5.26
C TYR A 120 -2.05 0.97 5.00
N VAL A 121 -0.86 0.76 4.44
CA VAL A 121 -0.22 -0.56 4.39
C VAL A 121 0.61 -0.75 5.66
N VAL A 122 0.35 -1.83 6.40
CA VAL A 122 1.03 -2.15 7.65
C VAL A 122 1.77 -3.48 7.51
N GLU A 123 3.06 -3.50 7.88
CA GLU A 123 3.89 -4.70 7.96
C GLU A 123 4.06 -5.12 9.43
N ILE A 124 3.93 -6.42 9.70
CA ILE A 124 4.26 -7.01 11.00
C ILE A 124 5.46 -7.94 10.81
N THR A 125 6.57 -7.61 11.47
CA THR A 125 7.85 -8.33 11.38
C THR A 125 8.35 -8.75 12.76
N GLY A 126 9.03 -9.90 12.86
CA GLY A 126 9.52 -10.45 14.11
C GLY A 126 10.23 -11.80 13.92
N GLU A 127 10.98 -12.22 14.93
CA GLU A 127 11.53 -13.58 14.97
C GLU A 127 10.43 -14.62 15.21
N ARG A 128 10.76 -15.89 14.93
CA ARG A 128 9.81 -17.00 15.03
C ARG A 128 9.76 -17.62 16.42
#